data_AF-T0Z9G0-F1
#
_entry.id   AF-T0Z9G0-F1
#
_cell.length_a   1.000
_cell.length_b   1.000
_cell.length_c   1.000
_cell.angle_alpha   90.00
_cell.angle_beta   90.00
_cell.angle_gamma   90.00
#
_symmetry.space_group_name_H-M   'P 1'
#
loop_
_entity.id
_entity.type
_entity.pdbx_description
1 polymer ?
#
loop_
_entity_poly.entity_id
_entity_poly.type
_entity_poly.pdbx_seq_one_letter_code
_entity_poly.pdbx_strand_id
1 'polypeptide(L)'
;MDNWRTQFVDATDDALLLTDGSVILDCNRRALAIFKCEDRTQLVGSTLSVLTPDRHSILTACDDDTAGAVTGTHTDGFVRLDGKRFTAIVSVSVVSVEDNCVYVLCLRDITSRLAVREPGGELEQTYFTTLFEHSPEAIAIVDRNGLVLQINSRFLQMFGYDVDEVVGRDIDDLIVPEMLQAAAKDLTQTALTGMESEYQALRRRKNGAVFPASILAAPISYNSSLVALYVIYRD
;
A
#
# COMPACT_ATOMS: atom_id res chain seq x y z
N MET A 1 -10.52 27.34 -33.86
CA MET A 1 -11.12 26.71 -32.65
C MET A 1 -10.40 25.39 -32.44
N ASP A 2 -10.15 25.00 -31.20
CA ASP A 2 -9.47 23.76 -30.75
C ASP A 2 -7.93 23.75 -30.60
N ASN A 3 -7.32 24.84 -30.12
CA ASN A 3 -5.92 24.79 -29.64
C ASN A 3 -5.80 24.42 -28.14
N TRP A 4 -6.90 24.52 -27.37
CA TRP A 4 -6.86 24.30 -25.91
C TRP A 4 -6.86 22.81 -25.53
N ARG A 5 -7.50 21.94 -26.32
CA ARG A 5 -7.55 20.49 -26.06
C ARG A 5 -6.15 19.88 -26.13
N THR A 6 -5.41 20.19 -27.19
CA THR A 6 -4.01 19.78 -27.37
C THR A 6 -3.12 20.39 -26.28
N GLN A 7 -3.29 21.69 -25.98
CA GLN A 7 -2.53 22.35 -24.92
C GLN A 7 -2.78 21.79 -23.51
N PHE A 8 -4.00 21.35 -23.18
CA PHE A 8 -4.31 20.77 -21.87
C PHE A 8 -3.72 19.36 -21.72
N VAL A 9 -3.85 18.52 -22.77
CA VAL A 9 -3.30 17.16 -22.82
C VAL A 9 -1.75 17.16 -22.86
N ASP A 10 -1.15 18.20 -23.42
CA ASP A 10 0.31 18.40 -23.44
C ASP A 10 0.84 19.13 -22.19
N ALA A 11 -0.01 19.82 -21.42
CA ALA A 11 0.35 20.50 -20.18
C ALA A 11 0.45 19.54 -18.98
N THR A 12 -0.12 18.33 -19.07
CA THR A 12 0.07 17.30 -18.06
C THR A 12 1.44 16.65 -18.23
N ASP A 13 2.23 16.57 -17.15
CA ASP A 13 3.48 15.79 -17.15
C ASP A 13 3.24 14.27 -17.16
N ASP A 14 1.98 13.85 -17.09
CA ASP A 14 1.57 12.45 -17.12
C ASP A 14 1.36 11.93 -18.55
N ALA A 15 1.67 10.65 -18.75
CA ALA A 15 1.42 9.94 -19.99
C ALA A 15 -0.06 9.53 -20.05
N LEU A 16 -0.75 9.94 -21.12
CA LEU A 16 -2.16 9.64 -21.32
C LEU A 16 -2.32 8.65 -22.46
N LEU A 17 -3.10 7.59 -22.22
CA LEU A 17 -3.53 6.61 -23.22
C LEU A 17 -5.06 6.53 -23.23
N LEU A 18 -5.64 6.49 -24.41
CA LEU A 18 -7.04 6.18 -24.63
C LEU A 18 -7.14 4.74 -25.14
N THR A 19 -8.07 3.97 -24.60
CA THR A 19 -8.31 2.58 -25.02
C THR A 19 -9.79 2.23 -24.93
N ASP A 20 -10.26 1.34 -25.80
CA ASP A 20 -11.59 0.71 -25.70
C ASP A 20 -11.61 -0.49 -24.74
N GLY A 21 -10.49 -0.75 -24.05
CA GLY A 21 -10.30 -1.87 -23.13
C GLY A 21 -9.34 -2.92 -23.68
N SER A 22 -9.29 -3.08 -25.00
CA SER A 22 -8.40 -4.04 -25.68
C SER A 22 -7.36 -3.38 -26.57
N VAL A 23 -7.72 -2.31 -27.27
CA VAL A 23 -6.90 -1.62 -28.28
C VAL A 23 -6.64 -0.18 -27.86
N ILE A 24 -5.43 0.30 -28.13
CA ILE A 24 -5.05 1.70 -27.88
C ILE A 24 -5.61 2.56 -29.00
N LEU A 25 -6.49 3.51 -28.65
CA LEU A 25 -7.16 4.41 -29.58
C LEU A 25 -6.34 5.67 -29.85
N ASP A 26 -5.74 6.25 -28.83
CA ASP A 26 -4.87 7.43 -28.97
C ASP A 26 -3.94 7.58 -27.75
N CYS A 27 -2.95 8.47 -27.87
CA CYS A 27 -1.99 8.73 -26.80
C CYS A 27 -1.39 10.15 -26.90
N ASN A 28 -0.98 10.72 -25.76
CA ASN A 28 -0.26 11.99 -25.77
C ASN A 28 1.26 11.81 -25.99
N ARG A 29 1.97 12.91 -26.23
CA ARG A 29 3.42 12.87 -26.46
C ARG A 29 4.21 12.29 -25.28
N ARG A 30 3.70 12.43 -24.06
CA ARG A 30 4.32 11.86 -22.85
C ARG A 30 4.25 10.33 -22.85
N ALA A 31 3.15 9.75 -23.36
CA ALA A 31 3.05 8.30 -23.58
C ALA A 31 4.09 7.80 -24.60
N LEU A 32 4.37 8.57 -25.66
CA LEU A 32 5.46 8.20 -26.58
C LEU A 32 6.82 8.20 -25.87
N ALA A 33 7.07 9.19 -25.02
CA ALA A 33 8.33 9.30 -24.29
C ALA A 33 8.55 8.17 -23.26
N ILE A 34 7.51 7.78 -22.52
CA ILE A 34 7.59 6.75 -21.48
C ILE A 34 7.76 5.34 -22.06
N PHE A 35 7.03 5.03 -23.14
CA PHE A 35 7.07 3.73 -23.83
C PHE A 35 8.18 3.63 -24.89
N LYS A 36 8.99 4.69 -25.07
CA LYS A 36 10.10 4.78 -26.03
C LYS A 36 9.65 4.55 -27.48
N CYS A 37 8.59 5.24 -27.86
CA CYS A 37 8.04 5.24 -29.21
C CYS A 37 8.49 6.50 -29.96
N GLU A 38 8.81 6.35 -31.24
CA GLU A 38 9.16 7.46 -32.13
C GLU A 38 7.90 8.13 -32.68
N ASP A 39 6.86 7.34 -32.94
CA ASP A 39 5.59 7.78 -33.51
C ASP A 39 4.40 7.09 -32.82
N ARG A 40 3.28 7.81 -32.70
CA ARG A 40 2.03 7.28 -32.16
C ARG A 40 1.48 6.09 -32.94
N THR A 41 1.80 5.97 -34.22
CA THR A 41 1.42 4.83 -35.07
C THR A 41 2.00 3.50 -34.58
N GLN A 42 3.01 3.51 -33.71
CA GLN A 42 3.55 2.30 -33.08
C GLN A 42 2.71 1.80 -31.90
N LEU A 43 1.92 2.68 -31.28
CA LEU A 43 1.04 2.36 -30.14
C LEU A 43 -0.43 2.31 -30.55
N VAL A 44 -0.89 3.29 -31.31
CA VAL A 44 -2.28 3.40 -31.75
C VAL A 44 -2.62 2.25 -32.69
N GLY A 45 -3.70 1.52 -32.36
CA GLY A 45 -4.13 0.32 -33.05
C GLY A 45 -3.50 -0.98 -32.52
N SER A 46 -2.50 -0.90 -31.63
CA SER A 46 -1.91 -2.07 -30.97
C SER A 46 -2.76 -2.52 -29.77
N THR A 47 -2.68 -3.82 -29.45
CA THR A 47 -3.34 -4.38 -28.27
C THR A 47 -2.66 -3.91 -26.98
N LEU A 48 -3.46 -3.53 -25.98
CA LEU A 48 -2.97 -3.03 -24.70
C LEU A 48 -2.09 -4.05 -23.94
N SER A 49 -2.28 -5.35 -24.19
CA SER A 49 -1.47 -6.43 -23.63
C SER A 49 0.01 -6.37 -24.01
N VAL A 50 0.38 -5.69 -25.10
CA VAL A 50 1.78 -5.45 -25.48
C VAL A 50 2.51 -4.65 -24.40
N LEU A 51 1.79 -3.74 -23.73
CA LEU A 51 2.36 -2.90 -22.67
C LEU A 51 2.25 -3.55 -21.28
N THR A 52 1.39 -4.56 -21.12
CA THR A 52 1.09 -5.21 -19.82
C THR A 52 0.93 -6.73 -19.96
N PRO A 53 2.00 -7.46 -20.35
CA PRO A 53 1.92 -8.89 -20.63
C PRO A 53 1.55 -9.74 -19.41
N ASP A 54 1.87 -9.29 -18.19
CA ASP A 54 1.60 -10.03 -16.95
C ASP A 54 0.18 -9.78 -16.37
N ARG A 55 -0.64 -8.94 -17.01
CA ARG A 55 -2.07 -8.70 -16.70
C ARG A 55 -2.41 -8.58 -15.20
N HIS A 56 -1.92 -7.55 -14.51
CA HIS A 56 -2.23 -7.36 -13.09
C HIS A 56 -3.40 -6.37 -12.84
N SER A 57 -4.37 -6.86 -12.06
CA SER A 57 -5.44 -6.17 -11.31
C SER A 57 -6.42 -5.23 -12.05
N ILE A 58 -6.01 -4.09 -12.62
CA ILE A 58 -6.97 -3.07 -13.11
C ILE A 58 -7.29 -3.18 -14.60
N LEU A 59 -6.34 -3.61 -15.43
CA LEU A 59 -6.56 -3.75 -16.87
C LEU A 59 -7.34 -5.01 -17.23
N THR A 60 -7.28 -6.05 -16.38
CA THR A 60 -8.12 -7.25 -16.52
C THR A 60 -9.61 -6.90 -16.44
N ALA A 61 -9.96 -5.85 -15.69
CA ALA A 61 -11.33 -5.37 -15.57
C ALA A 61 -11.77 -4.48 -16.75
N CYS A 62 -10.85 -4.01 -17.61
CA CYS A 62 -11.18 -3.30 -18.84
C CYS A 62 -11.69 -4.23 -19.96
N ASP A 63 -11.38 -5.54 -19.89
CA ASP A 63 -11.86 -6.55 -20.85
C ASP A 63 -13.30 -7.01 -20.56
N ASP A 64 -13.75 -6.90 -19.31
CA ASP A 64 -15.11 -7.23 -18.92
C ASP A 64 -16.00 -6.00 -19.12
N ASP A 65 -17.06 -6.11 -19.94
CA ASP A 65 -18.12 -5.12 -20.25
C ASP A 65 -18.80 -4.44 -19.01
N THR A 66 -18.29 -4.68 -17.80
CA THR A 66 -18.56 -3.96 -16.57
C THR A 66 -18.00 -2.53 -16.58
N ALA A 67 -18.65 -1.66 -17.35
CA ALA A 67 -18.41 -0.20 -17.42
C ALA A 67 -18.47 0.56 -16.07
N GLY A 68 -18.77 -0.11 -14.94
CA GLY A 68 -19.00 0.52 -13.64
C GLY A 68 -17.93 0.27 -12.56
N ALA A 69 -16.95 -0.61 -12.76
CA ALA A 69 -16.06 -1.07 -11.68
C ALA A 69 -14.57 -0.68 -11.81
N VAL A 70 -14.16 -0.03 -12.90
CA VAL A 70 -12.74 0.12 -13.28
C VAL A 70 -12.16 1.52 -13.03
N THR A 71 -12.66 2.23 -12.02
CA THR A 71 -12.13 3.56 -11.65
C THR A 71 -11.29 3.46 -10.39
N GLY A 72 -9.99 3.72 -10.52
CA GLY A 72 -9.05 3.60 -9.40
C GLY A 72 -7.64 4.01 -9.78
N THR A 73 -6.80 4.24 -8.78
CA THR A 73 -5.36 4.51 -8.94
C THR A 73 -4.56 3.38 -8.32
N HIS A 74 -3.71 2.74 -9.11
CA HIS A 74 -2.94 1.57 -8.73
C HIS A 74 -1.49 1.70 -9.18
N THR A 75 -0.61 0.91 -8.58
CA THR A 75 0.78 0.77 -9.05
C THR A 75 0.88 -0.52 -9.83
N ASP A 76 1.38 -0.45 -11.07
CA ASP A 76 1.48 -1.61 -11.95
C ASP A 76 2.78 -1.60 -12.78
N GLY A 77 3.15 -2.79 -13.25
CA GLY A 77 4.32 -3.03 -14.10
C GLY A 77 3.96 -2.95 -15.58
N PHE A 78 4.71 -2.14 -16.32
CA PHE A 78 4.56 -1.94 -17.75
C PHE A 78 5.84 -2.32 -18.50
N VAL A 79 5.69 -2.63 -19.78
CA VAL A 79 6.78 -2.96 -20.70
C VAL A 79 6.85 -1.90 -21.79
N ARG A 80 8.06 -1.36 -22.02
CA ARG A 80 8.36 -0.47 -23.15
C ARG A 80 8.55 -1.28 -24.43
N LEU A 81 8.45 -0.66 -25.59
CA LEU A 81 8.67 -1.36 -26.87
C LEU A 81 10.10 -1.89 -27.04
N ASP A 82 11.08 -1.35 -26.32
CA ASP A 82 12.45 -1.87 -26.25
C ASP A 82 12.59 -3.12 -25.35
N GLY A 83 11.49 -3.60 -24.77
CA GLY A 83 11.41 -4.75 -23.89
C GLY A 83 11.75 -4.45 -22.42
N LYS A 84 12.16 -3.23 -22.07
CA LYS A 84 12.46 -2.89 -20.67
C LYS A 84 11.18 -2.68 -19.87
N ARG A 85 11.14 -3.33 -18.70
CA ARG A 85 10.08 -3.14 -17.71
C ARG A 85 10.24 -1.82 -16.96
N PHE A 86 9.12 -1.26 -16.53
CA PHE A 86 9.05 -0.05 -15.72
C PHE A 86 7.81 -0.06 -14.85
N THR A 87 7.86 0.65 -13.73
CA THR A 87 6.73 0.72 -12.80
C THR A 87 6.06 2.07 -12.94
N ALA A 88 4.74 2.06 -13.09
CA ALA A 88 3.95 3.28 -13.18
C ALA A 88 2.80 3.25 -12.18
N ILE A 89 2.46 4.44 -11.68
CA ILE A 89 1.13 4.65 -11.12
C ILE A 89 0.20 4.83 -12.30
N VAL A 90 -0.83 4.00 -12.38
CA VAL A 90 -1.88 4.06 -13.39
C VAL A 90 -3.21 4.45 -12.73
N SER A 91 -3.82 5.51 -13.23
CA SER A 91 -5.20 5.88 -12.89
C SER A 91 -6.07 5.59 -14.10
N VAL A 92 -7.14 4.82 -13.91
CA VAL A 92 -8.10 4.51 -14.97
C VAL A 92 -9.38 5.30 -14.71
N SER A 93 -9.87 5.98 -15.74
CA SER A 93 -11.16 6.68 -15.73
C SER A 93 -11.95 6.27 -16.97
N VAL A 94 -13.23 5.97 -16.80
CA VAL A 94 -14.11 5.63 -17.92
C VAL A 94 -14.88 6.88 -18.37
N VAL A 95 -14.98 7.05 -19.68
CA VAL A 95 -15.75 8.11 -20.33
C VAL A 95 -16.69 7.46 -21.33
N SER A 96 -17.99 7.66 -21.14
CA SER A 96 -19.00 7.22 -22.11
C SER A 96 -19.14 8.25 -23.23
N VAL A 97 -18.95 7.82 -24.48
CA VAL A 97 -19.10 8.67 -25.68
C VAL A 97 -19.97 7.93 -26.68
N GLU A 98 -21.14 8.49 -27.03
CA GLU A 98 -22.05 7.95 -28.06
C GLU A 98 -22.25 6.42 -27.95
N ASP A 99 -22.65 5.95 -26.77
CA ASP A 99 -22.88 4.54 -26.40
C ASP A 99 -21.64 3.63 -26.32
N ASN A 100 -20.42 4.16 -26.51
CA ASN A 100 -19.17 3.42 -26.33
C ASN A 100 -18.46 3.80 -25.02
N CYS A 101 -17.82 2.82 -24.38
CA CYS A 101 -16.96 3.04 -23.22
C CYS A 101 -15.52 3.26 -23.68
N VAL A 102 -14.96 4.43 -23.37
CA VAL A 102 -13.55 4.74 -23.61
C VAL A 102 -12.86 4.89 -22.26
N TYR A 103 -11.78 4.16 -22.05
CA TYR A 103 -10.94 4.25 -20.88
C TYR A 103 -9.81 5.24 -21.13
N VAL A 104 -9.63 6.14 -20.18
CA VAL A 104 -8.50 7.07 -20.10
C VAL A 104 -7.55 6.52 -19.05
N LEU A 105 -6.37 6.08 -19.48
CA LEU A 105 -5.28 5.68 -18.61
C LEU A 105 -4.34 6.87 -18.42
N CYS A 106 -4.17 7.29 -17.18
CA CYS A 106 -3.16 8.26 -16.79
C CYS A 106 -2.00 7.52 -16.12
N LEU A 107 -0.83 7.59 -16.74
CA LEU A 107 0.37 6.87 -16.37
C LEU A 107 1.44 7.86 -15.90
N ARG A 108 2.00 7.59 -14.73
CA ARG A 108 3.16 8.30 -14.22
C ARG A 108 4.30 7.32 -14.02
N ASP A 109 5.37 7.46 -14.82
CA ASP A 109 6.61 6.70 -14.60
C ASP A 109 7.13 7.04 -13.21
N ILE A 110 7.13 6.05 -12.32
CA ILE A 110 7.78 6.18 -11.03
C ILE A 110 9.11 5.46 -11.03
N THR A 111 9.60 4.94 -12.15
CA THR A 111 10.89 4.22 -12.22
C THR A 111 12.06 5.13 -11.86
N SER A 112 12.06 6.41 -12.25
CA SER A 112 13.07 7.37 -11.79
C SER A 112 12.87 7.77 -10.32
N ARG A 113 11.61 7.83 -9.88
CA ARG A 113 11.26 7.98 -8.46
C ARG A 113 11.60 6.74 -7.63
N LEU A 114 11.72 5.57 -8.26
CA LEU A 114 12.13 4.28 -7.69
C LEU A 114 13.65 4.06 -7.83
N ALA A 115 14.30 4.69 -8.81
CA ALA A 115 15.75 4.66 -9.04
C ALA A 115 16.48 5.78 -8.28
N VAL A 116 15.77 6.84 -7.91
CA VAL A 116 16.17 7.86 -6.92
C VAL A 116 15.49 7.62 -5.56
N ARG A 117 14.60 6.62 -5.45
CA ARG A 117 14.38 5.98 -4.15
C ARG A 117 15.58 5.08 -3.93
N GLU A 118 16.21 5.29 -2.80
CA GLU A 118 17.31 4.46 -2.38
C GLU A 118 16.93 2.98 -2.44
N PRO A 119 17.90 2.06 -2.57
CA PRO A 119 17.71 0.61 -2.40
C PRO A 119 17.07 0.20 -1.07
N GLY A 120 16.78 1.18 -0.22
CA GLY A 120 16.02 1.07 1.00
C GLY A 120 14.65 0.42 0.83
N GLY A 121 13.68 0.99 0.12
CA GLY A 121 12.25 0.63 0.32
C GLY A 121 11.88 -0.86 0.24
N GLU A 122 12.23 -1.58 -0.83
CA GLU A 122 11.89 -3.02 -0.96
C GLU A 122 12.77 -3.91 -0.09
N LEU A 123 14.06 -3.56 0.04
CA LEU A 123 15.01 -4.32 0.83
C LEU A 123 14.82 -4.09 2.32
N GLU A 124 14.53 -2.85 2.74
CA GLU A 124 14.09 -2.42 4.08
C GLU A 124 12.72 -3.00 4.39
N GLN A 125 11.77 -3.05 3.45
CA GLN A 125 10.48 -3.70 3.68
C GLN A 125 10.66 -5.21 3.80
N THR A 126 11.55 -5.81 3.01
CA THR A 126 11.91 -7.23 3.13
C THR A 126 12.64 -7.50 4.45
N TYR A 127 13.62 -6.68 4.83
CA TYR A 127 14.34 -6.77 6.09
C TYR A 127 13.40 -6.54 7.26
N PHE A 128 12.55 -5.52 7.22
CA PHE A 128 11.55 -5.24 8.24
C PHE A 128 10.62 -6.43 8.38
N THR A 129 10.02 -6.91 7.28
CA THR A 129 9.12 -8.08 7.31
C THR A 129 9.84 -9.30 7.87
N THR A 130 11.08 -9.57 7.44
CA THR A 130 11.87 -10.71 7.91
C THR A 130 12.23 -10.58 9.38
N LEU A 131 12.74 -9.43 9.82
CA LEU A 131 13.15 -9.17 11.20
C LEU A 131 11.96 -9.13 12.15
N PHE A 132 10.85 -8.53 11.73
CA PHE A 132 9.61 -8.45 12.48
C PHE A 132 9.00 -9.85 12.64
N GLU A 133 8.85 -10.58 11.53
CA GLU A 133 8.19 -11.90 11.52
C GLU A 133 9.04 -12.98 12.22
N HIS A 134 10.36 -12.96 12.03
CA HIS A 134 11.28 -13.92 12.63
C HIS A 134 11.90 -13.45 13.94
N SER A 135 11.45 -12.33 14.52
CA SER A 135 11.87 -11.91 15.85
C SER A 135 11.59 -13.03 16.87
N PRO A 136 12.50 -13.29 17.83
CA PRO A 136 12.23 -14.22 18.92
C PRO A 136 11.18 -13.68 19.91
N GLU A 137 10.94 -12.38 19.90
CA GLU A 137 10.03 -11.68 20.80
C GLU A 137 8.64 -11.51 20.20
N ALA A 138 7.62 -11.44 21.05
CA ALA A 138 6.27 -11.08 20.62
C ALA A 138 6.20 -9.57 20.36
N ILE A 139 5.82 -9.18 19.13
CA ILE A 139 5.81 -7.78 18.70
C ILE A 139 4.40 -7.41 18.23
N ALA A 140 3.93 -6.23 18.64
CA ALA A 140 2.75 -5.58 18.11
C ALA A 140 3.05 -4.13 17.69
N ILE A 141 2.38 -3.69 16.64
CA ILE A 141 2.31 -2.29 16.22
C ILE A 141 0.85 -1.87 16.33
N VAL A 142 0.60 -0.79 17.07
CA VAL A 142 -0.75 -0.25 17.29
C VAL A 142 -0.82 1.22 16.89
N ASP A 143 -2.00 1.68 16.47
CA ASP A 143 -2.23 3.08 16.16
C ASP A 143 -2.32 3.94 17.44
N ARG A 144 -2.58 5.24 17.28
CA ARG A 144 -2.72 6.19 18.39
C ARG A 144 -3.92 5.91 19.31
N ASN A 145 -4.87 5.08 18.87
CA ASN A 145 -6.04 4.67 19.64
C ASN A 145 -5.85 3.29 20.27
N GLY A 146 -4.68 2.64 20.10
CA GLY A 146 -4.42 1.29 20.59
C GLY A 146 -4.96 0.18 19.67
N LEU A 147 -5.44 0.52 18.46
CA LEU A 147 -5.90 -0.47 17.49
C LEU A 147 -4.71 -1.17 16.85
N VAL A 148 -4.73 -2.50 16.80
CA VAL A 148 -3.64 -3.29 16.22
C VAL A 148 -3.56 -3.08 14.72
N LEU A 149 -2.41 -2.57 14.27
CA LEU A 149 -2.07 -2.42 12.86
C LEU A 149 -1.35 -3.68 12.34
N GLN A 150 -0.43 -4.23 13.13
CA GLN A 150 0.37 -5.39 12.74
C GLN A 150 0.90 -6.15 13.97
N ILE A 151 1.05 -7.47 13.83
CA ILE A 151 1.63 -8.36 14.84
C ILE A 151 2.47 -9.43 14.15
N ASN A 152 3.48 -9.97 14.83
CA ASN A 152 4.28 -11.09 14.30
C ASN A 152 3.77 -12.45 14.77
N SER A 153 4.28 -13.54 14.19
CA SER A 153 3.92 -14.90 14.62
C SER A 153 4.22 -15.20 16.09
N ARG A 154 5.24 -14.58 16.70
CA ARG A 154 5.52 -14.74 18.13
C ARG A 154 4.44 -14.17 19.02
N PHE A 155 3.83 -13.05 18.64
CA PHE A 155 2.66 -12.52 19.33
C PHE A 155 1.50 -13.53 19.33
N LEU A 156 1.19 -14.09 18.15
CA LEU A 156 0.14 -15.10 18.01
C LEU A 156 0.41 -16.33 18.90
N GLN A 157 1.66 -16.83 18.91
CA GLN A 157 2.06 -17.96 19.75
C GLN A 157 2.00 -17.66 21.24
N MET A 158 2.44 -16.47 21.66
CA MET A 158 2.41 -16.05 23.06
C MET A 158 0.96 -15.89 23.56
N PHE A 159 0.11 -15.18 22.82
CA PHE A 159 -1.23 -14.87 23.30
C PHE A 159 -2.31 -15.88 22.89
N GLY A 160 -2.03 -16.74 21.91
CA GLY A 160 -2.92 -17.81 21.44
C GLY A 160 -4.08 -17.34 20.57
N TYR A 161 -3.93 -16.20 19.89
CA TYR A 161 -4.92 -15.66 18.95
C TYR A 161 -4.56 -16.00 17.50
N ASP A 162 -5.55 -15.88 16.61
CA ASP A 162 -5.35 -15.84 15.16
C ASP A 162 -5.27 -14.39 14.66
N VAL A 163 -4.60 -14.16 13.53
CA VAL A 163 -4.36 -12.80 13.00
C VAL A 163 -5.65 -11.99 12.80
N ASP A 164 -6.68 -12.62 12.25
CA ASP A 164 -7.98 -12.00 11.94
C ASP A 164 -8.78 -11.62 13.20
N GLU A 165 -8.42 -12.20 14.36
CA GLU A 165 -9.05 -11.87 15.64
C GLU A 165 -8.37 -10.68 16.32
N VAL A 166 -7.17 -10.31 15.88
CA VAL A 166 -6.33 -9.31 16.55
C VAL A 166 -6.28 -8.00 15.75
N VAL A 167 -6.00 -8.07 14.45
CA VAL A 167 -5.82 -6.88 13.61
C VAL A 167 -7.11 -6.05 13.58
N GLY A 168 -6.97 -4.74 13.78
CA GLY A 168 -8.08 -3.79 13.84
C GLY A 168 -8.83 -3.74 15.18
N ARG A 169 -8.43 -4.53 16.19
CA ARG A 169 -9.01 -4.47 17.54
C ARG A 169 -8.12 -3.70 18.51
N ASP A 170 -8.73 -3.19 19.58
CA ASP A 170 -8.00 -2.60 20.71
C ASP A 170 -7.15 -3.69 21.38
N ILE A 171 -5.84 -3.45 21.47
CA ILE A 171 -4.90 -4.43 22.01
C ILE A 171 -5.18 -4.72 23.49
N ASP A 172 -5.52 -3.71 24.28
CA ASP A 172 -5.71 -3.85 25.71
C ASP A 172 -6.99 -4.67 26.00
N ASP A 173 -8.02 -4.56 25.17
CA ASP A 173 -9.22 -5.41 25.22
C ASP A 173 -8.92 -6.90 25.05
N LEU A 174 -7.91 -7.22 24.23
CA LEU A 174 -7.51 -8.60 23.97
C LEU A 174 -6.62 -9.17 25.09
N ILE A 175 -5.57 -8.44 25.46
CA ILE A 175 -4.45 -9.00 26.22
C ILE A 175 -4.34 -8.49 27.66
N VAL A 176 -5.24 -7.61 28.12
CA VAL A 176 -5.21 -7.10 29.51
C VAL A 176 -6.36 -7.72 30.31
N PRO A 177 -6.12 -8.19 31.55
CA PRO A 177 -7.21 -8.56 32.45
C PRO A 177 -8.16 -7.38 32.69
N GLU A 178 -9.47 -7.63 32.70
CA GLU A 178 -10.50 -6.58 32.76
C GLU A 178 -10.29 -5.59 33.92
N MET A 179 -9.88 -6.08 35.09
CA MET A 179 -9.59 -5.26 36.27
C MET A 179 -8.40 -4.29 36.13
N LEU A 180 -7.55 -4.48 35.11
CA LEU A 180 -6.35 -3.69 34.85
C LEU A 180 -6.46 -2.79 33.61
N GLN A 181 -7.61 -2.80 32.92
CA GLN A 181 -7.83 -2.05 31.68
C GLN A 181 -7.50 -0.56 31.80
N ALA A 182 -7.98 0.10 32.86
CA ALA A 182 -7.73 1.52 33.08
C ALA A 182 -6.23 1.82 33.20
N ALA A 183 -5.51 1.03 34.00
CA ALA A 183 -4.07 1.19 34.19
C ALA A 183 -3.29 0.92 32.90
N ALA A 184 -3.72 -0.05 32.07
CA ALA A 184 -3.09 -0.32 30.79
C ALA A 184 -3.29 0.84 29.80
N LYS A 185 -4.49 1.42 29.74
CA LYS A 185 -4.75 2.59 28.89
C LYS A 185 -3.91 3.80 29.29
N ASP A 186 -3.71 4.03 30.58
CA ASP A 186 -2.83 5.10 31.08
C ASP A 186 -1.36 4.86 30.67
N LEU A 187 -0.90 3.60 30.73
CA LEU A 187 0.46 3.24 30.28
C LEU A 187 0.62 3.42 28.76
N THR A 188 -0.38 3.02 27.97
CA THR A 188 -0.41 3.22 26.52
C THR A 188 -0.36 4.72 26.18
N GLN A 189 -1.17 5.55 26.87
CA GLN A 189 -1.13 7.01 26.69
C GLN A 189 0.21 7.61 27.08
N THR A 190 0.84 7.13 28.15
CA THR A 190 2.16 7.58 28.57
C THR A 190 3.20 7.27 27.50
N ALA A 191 3.20 6.07 26.92
CA ALA A 191 4.11 5.70 25.84
C ALA A 191 3.92 6.57 24.57
N LEU A 192 2.68 6.99 24.28
CA LEU A 192 2.38 7.91 23.16
C LEU A 192 3.01 9.30 23.33
N THR A 193 3.33 9.72 24.56
CA THR A 193 3.91 11.06 24.81
C THR A 193 5.41 11.17 24.48
N GLY A 194 6.03 10.12 23.95
CA GLY A 194 7.43 10.17 23.49
C GLY A 194 8.44 9.47 24.40
N MET A 195 8.01 8.97 25.57
CA MET A 195 8.91 8.28 26.49
C MET A 195 8.88 6.77 26.24
N GLU A 196 9.99 6.24 25.72
CA GLU A 196 10.22 4.79 25.75
C GLU A 196 10.09 4.31 27.19
N SER A 197 9.21 3.34 27.40
CA SER A 197 8.83 2.88 28.72
C SER A 197 8.98 1.37 28.78
N GLU A 198 9.90 0.91 29.63
CA GLU A 198 10.02 -0.50 30.01
C GLU A 198 9.38 -0.71 31.38
N TYR A 199 8.43 -1.64 31.45
CA TYR A 199 7.72 -1.96 32.68
C TYR A 199 7.24 -3.41 32.68
N GLN A 200 6.89 -3.91 33.86
CA GLN A 200 6.25 -5.21 34.00
C GLN A 200 4.77 -5.02 34.32
N ALA A 201 3.91 -5.76 33.62
CA ALA A 201 2.47 -5.77 33.89
C ALA A 201 1.86 -7.15 33.60
N LEU A 202 0.71 -7.42 34.21
CA LEU A 202 -0.02 -8.66 33.92
C LEU A 202 -0.70 -8.58 32.55
N ARG A 203 -0.63 -9.68 31.82
CA ARG A 203 -1.31 -9.89 30.54
C ARG A 203 -2.09 -11.19 30.55
N ARG A 204 -3.06 -11.30 29.65
CA ARG A 204 -4.02 -12.41 29.54
C ARG A 204 -3.93 -13.03 28.14
N ARG A 205 -3.82 -14.34 28.07
CA ARG A 205 -3.91 -15.13 26.83
C ARG A 205 -5.36 -15.37 26.44
N LYS A 206 -5.63 -15.78 25.20
CA LYS A 206 -6.98 -16.11 24.69
C LYS A 206 -7.70 -17.15 25.56
N ASN A 207 -6.96 -18.13 26.08
CA ASN A 207 -7.50 -19.16 26.98
C ASN A 207 -7.82 -18.66 28.41
N GLY A 208 -7.61 -17.37 28.69
CA GLY A 208 -7.84 -16.75 29.99
C GLY A 208 -6.66 -16.81 30.97
N ALA A 209 -5.57 -17.52 30.64
CA ALA A 209 -4.40 -17.59 31.50
C ALA A 209 -3.74 -16.22 31.65
N VAL A 210 -3.47 -15.81 32.89
CA VAL A 210 -2.80 -14.55 33.22
C VAL A 210 -1.34 -14.81 33.53
N PHE A 211 -0.44 -14.00 32.97
CA PHE A 211 0.99 -14.11 33.16
C PHE A 211 1.63 -12.72 33.31
N PRO A 212 2.73 -12.58 34.07
CA PRO A 212 3.51 -11.35 34.06
C PRO A 212 4.20 -11.22 32.71
N ALA A 213 4.18 -10.03 32.12
CA ALA A 213 4.94 -9.73 30.91
C ALA A 213 5.86 -8.53 31.16
N SER A 214 7.10 -8.63 30.70
CA SER A 214 7.97 -7.46 30.48
C SER A 214 7.58 -6.82 29.16
N ILE A 215 7.31 -5.51 29.21
CA ILE A 215 6.74 -4.73 28.12
C ILE A 215 7.65 -3.56 27.84
N LEU A 216 8.05 -3.45 26.58
CA LEU A 216 8.73 -2.27 26.06
C LEU A 216 7.81 -1.62 25.03
N ALA A 217 7.44 -0.36 25.26
CA ALA A 217 6.65 0.43 24.33
C ALA A 217 7.44 1.64 23.85
N ALA A 218 7.58 1.77 22.53
CA ALA A 218 8.31 2.84 21.88
C ALA A 218 7.43 3.55 20.83
N PRO A 219 7.38 4.89 20.81
CA PRO A 219 6.60 5.64 19.83
C PRO A 219 7.29 5.67 18.46
N ILE A 220 6.53 5.33 17.41
CA ILE A 220 6.94 5.51 16.01
C ILE A 220 6.44 6.89 15.55
N SER A 221 7.39 7.77 15.24
CA SER A 221 7.09 9.11 14.73
C SER A 221 7.59 9.28 13.29
N TYR A 222 6.79 9.95 12.46
CA TYR A 222 7.13 10.33 11.09
C TYR A 222 6.88 11.82 10.90
N ASN A 223 7.87 12.57 10.40
CA ASN A 223 7.81 14.03 10.26
C ASN A 223 7.33 14.74 11.55
N SER A 224 7.89 14.34 12.70
CA SER A 224 7.53 14.85 14.03
C SER A 224 6.08 14.64 14.46
N SER A 225 5.34 13.77 13.75
CA SER A 225 3.99 13.33 14.11
C SER A 225 4.04 11.89 14.58
N LEU A 226 3.45 11.61 15.74
CA LEU A 226 3.26 10.24 16.22
C LEU A 226 2.32 9.49 15.28
N VAL A 227 2.76 8.35 14.78
CA VAL A 227 2.00 7.51 13.83
C VAL A 227 1.49 6.24 14.50
N ALA A 228 2.34 5.59 15.31
CA ALA A 228 2.03 4.31 15.93
C ALA A 228 2.84 4.12 17.22
N LEU A 229 2.52 3.08 17.98
CA LEU A 229 3.38 2.49 19.00
C LEU A 229 3.92 1.15 18.51
N TYR A 230 5.19 0.93 18.76
CA TYR A 230 5.85 -0.36 18.65
C TYR A 230 5.96 -0.97 20.05
N VAL A 231 5.45 -2.19 20.25
CA VAL A 231 5.40 -2.84 21.55
C VAL A 231 6.02 -4.22 21.48
N ILE A 232 6.95 -4.51 22.39
CA ILE A 232 7.55 -5.84 22.59
C ILE A 232 7.01 -6.42 23.89
N TYR A 233 6.65 -7.70 23.86
CA TYR A 233 6.25 -8.50 25.03
C TYR A 233 7.20 -9.67 25.23
N ARG A 234 7.59 -9.86 26.48
CA ARG A 234 8.38 -10.99 27.01
C ARG A 234 7.63 -11.62 28.16
N ASP A 235 7.50 -12.94 28.16
CA ASP A 235 6.99 -13.74 29.29
C ASP A 235 8.06 -13.86 30.39
#